data_AF-A0AA36HAN3-F1
#
_entry.id   AF-A0AA36HAN3-F1
#
_cell.length_a   1.000
_cell.length_b   1.000
_cell.length_c   1.000
_cell.angle_alpha   90.00
_cell.angle_beta   90.00
_cell.angle_gamma   90.00
#
_symmetry.space_group_name_H-M   'P 1'
#
loop_
_entity.id
_entity.type
_entity.pdbx_description
1 polymer ?
#
loop_
_entity_poly.entity_id
_entity_poly.type
_entity_poly.pdbx_seq_one_letter_code
_entity_poly.pdbx_strand_id
1 'polypeptide(L)'
;MAGWQWKMFFDIVCPNSWTSFKLLRSEKMKNLMIAMEFVPICDVKLAIIRAGDWRKVRREHKDLDADASDRLTLLGNVEFFQKRIPAMEGYVPPVNWEETYASAMANGSIVPALFLCSVKHRAPDYLLSSIEVIGRRLWERRLPVHKGAHMSACAREAGISFPTSEEIISRLSHVESKQLLSRNSEDALATGATTFAPLFVGFSGSDRIVLDNFKDFSEHCCSQRMQLETERKMSWFRPPPPGTQLRPWVPDLIFVPISRAFERLGVFFYNRILNKTEVGLFDKRWNKNVHGPYCHWRYYGKLDTKLMDVKLADLPAWLARREKTPSAMYNEFMRNIWRVHNKWYSGPVYANTVKTIFRFIFAYSFLNWLVKSHRYLHVQKTMYHW
;
A
#
# COMPACT_ATOMS: atom_id res chain seq x y z
N MET A 1 7.51 4.05 -7.05
CA MET A 1 7.83 5.49 -7.14
C MET A 1 9.03 5.78 -8.05
N ALA A 2 9.59 4.81 -8.77
CA ALA A 2 10.60 5.09 -9.78
C ALA A 2 9.90 5.75 -10.99
N GLY A 3 10.11 7.04 -11.19
CA GLY A 3 9.58 7.79 -12.34
C GLY A 3 9.20 9.24 -12.04
N TRP A 4 8.74 9.53 -10.82
CA TRP A 4 8.30 10.88 -10.44
C TRP A 4 9.39 11.64 -9.70
N GLN A 5 9.79 12.80 -10.24
CA GLN A 5 10.58 13.79 -9.52
C GLN A 5 9.62 14.76 -8.82
N TRP A 6 9.72 14.86 -7.50
CA TRP A 6 8.85 15.70 -6.70
C TRP A 6 9.56 16.98 -6.29
N LYS A 7 8.84 18.11 -6.39
CA LYS A 7 9.24 19.40 -5.84
C LYS A 7 8.21 19.85 -4.83
N MET A 8 8.66 20.33 -3.68
CA MET A 8 7.81 20.97 -2.68
C MET A 8 8.18 22.44 -2.58
N PHE A 9 7.28 23.32 -3.01
CA PHE A 9 7.39 24.74 -2.71
C PHE A 9 6.80 25.00 -1.33
N PHE A 10 7.60 25.57 -0.45
CA PHE A 10 7.23 25.73 0.96
C PHE A 10 7.62 27.12 1.48
N ASP A 11 6.78 27.67 2.35
CA ASP A 11 7.08 28.84 3.16
C ASP A 11 7.22 28.37 4.61
N ILE A 12 8.35 28.64 5.26
CA ILE A 12 8.59 28.21 6.64
C ILE A 12 7.66 28.90 7.65
N VAL A 13 7.15 30.08 7.29
CA VAL A 13 6.16 30.82 8.08
C VAL A 13 4.75 30.29 7.86
N CYS A 14 4.52 29.41 6.88
CA CYS A 14 3.24 28.76 6.72
C CYS A 14 3.11 27.54 7.66
N PRO A 15 2.06 27.47 8.50
CA PRO A 15 1.86 26.35 9.44
C PRO A 15 1.63 25.02 8.72
N ASN A 16 0.92 25.05 7.59
CA ASN A 16 0.68 23.86 6.79
C ASN A 16 1.96 23.32 6.15
N SER A 17 2.86 24.21 5.72
CA SER A 17 4.16 23.83 5.17
C SER A 17 5.03 23.14 6.22
N TRP A 18 5.10 23.70 7.44
CA TRP A 18 5.86 23.10 8.53
C TRP A 18 5.29 21.73 8.97
N THR A 19 3.98 21.63 9.07
CA THR A 19 3.31 20.36 9.43
C THR A 19 3.56 19.29 8.37
N SER A 20 3.49 19.67 7.10
CA SER A 20 3.80 18.77 5.97
C SER A 20 5.26 18.30 6.01
N PHE A 21 6.20 19.20 6.31
CA PHE A 21 7.61 18.85 6.49
C PHE A 21 7.83 17.83 7.61
N LYS A 22 7.16 17.99 8.77
CA LYS A 22 7.24 16.99 9.86
C LYS A 22 6.71 15.62 9.44
N LEU A 23 5.61 15.59 8.70
CA LEU A 23 5.00 14.34 8.24
C LEU A 23 5.87 13.62 7.20
N LEU A 24 6.51 14.35 6.29
CA LEU A 24 7.47 13.80 5.32
C LEU A 24 8.69 13.16 6.01
N ARG A 25 9.08 13.70 7.17
CA ARG A 25 10.18 13.14 7.97
C ARG A 25 9.81 11.82 8.69
N SER A 26 8.53 11.47 8.76
CA SER A 26 8.12 10.20 9.37
C SER A 26 8.78 9.00 8.68
N GLU A 27 9.03 7.91 9.42
CA GLU A 27 9.66 6.69 8.88
C GLU A 27 8.93 6.13 7.64
N LYS A 28 7.62 6.40 7.53
CA LYS A 28 6.82 5.99 6.37
C LYS A 28 7.20 6.72 5.06
N MET A 29 7.72 7.95 5.14
CA MET A 29 7.97 8.83 3.99
C MET A 29 9.43 9.27 3.84
N LYS A 30 10.34 8.80 4.70
CA LYS A 30 11.77 9.15 4.68
C LYS A 30 12.45 9.00 3.32
N ASN A 31 12.15 7.92 2.58
CA ASN A 31 12.71 7.69 1.25
C ASN A 31 12.22 8.72 0.22
N LEU A 32 10.97 9.18 0.35
CA LEU A 32 10.40 10.20 -0.52
C LEU A 32 11.00 11.57 -0.21
N MET A 33 11.23 11.86 1.08
CA MET A 33 11.88 13.10 1.52
C MET A 33 13.28 13.27 0.91
N ILE A 34 14.07 12.20 0.80
CA ILE A 34 15.42 12.24 0.20
C ILE A 34 15.36 12.53 -1.31
N ALA A 35 14.34 12.00 -2.00
CA ALA A 35 14.20 12.17 -3.44
C ALA A 35 13.49 13.47 -3.85
N MET A 36 12.94 14.23 -2.88
CA MET A 36 12.15 15.42 -3.13
C MET A 36 12.99 16.69 -3.08
N GLU A 37 12.80 17.57 -4.06
CA GLU A 37 13.43 18.88 -4.10
C GLU A 37 12.62 19.89 -3.26
N PHE A 38 13.24 20.47 -2.23
CA PHE A 38 12.62 21.55 -1.46
C PHE A 38 12.95 22.91 -2.08
N VAL A 39 11.92 23.71 -2.35
CA VAL A 39 12.05 25.04 -2.95
C VAL A 39 11.48 26.09 -1.99
N PRO A 40 12.34 26.91 -1.34
CA PRO A 40 11.85 27.96 -0.46
C PRO A 40 11.16 29.06 -1.25
N ILE A 41 9.95 29.42 -0.81
CA ILE A 41 9.13 30.54 -1.31
C ILE A 41 8.66 31.40 -0.14
N CYS A 42 8.04 32.53 -0.46
CA CYS A 42 7.42 33.41 0.51
C CYS A 42 6.02 33.79 0.03
N ASP A 43 5.00 33.48 0.83
CA ASP A 43 3.59 33.73 0.45
C ASP A 43 3.34 35.23 0.23
N VAL A 44 4.00 36.11 1.01
CA VAL A 44 3.95 37.57 0.82
C VAL A 44 4.53 37.96 -0.54
N LYS A 45 5.65 37.36 -0.96
CA LYS A 45 6.26 37.64 -2.25
C LYS A 45 5.39 37.15 -3.40
N LEU A 46 4.79 35.96 -3.28
CA LEU A 46 3.83 35.42 -4.25
C LEU A 46 2.61 36.34 -4.40
N ALA A 47 2.07 36.84 -3.29
CA ALA A 47 0.95 37.79 -3.30
C ALA A 47 1.32 39.10 -4.01
N ILE A 48 2.53 39.62 -3.78
CA ILE A 48 3.03 40.83 -4.46
C ILE A 48 3.15 40.61 -5.97
N ILE A 49 3.68 39.46 -6.41
CA ILE A 49 3.83 39.13 -7.85
C ILE A 49 2.44 39.06 -8.49
N ARG A 50 1.51 38.30 -7.89
CA ARG A 50 0.13 38.20 -8.38
C ARG A 50 -0.53 39.57 -8.48
N ALA A 51 -0.40 40.42 -7.46
CA ALA A 51 -0.94 41.78 -7.49
C ALA A 51 -0.28 42.68 -8.55
N GLY A 52 0.98 42.41 -8.91
CA GLY A 52 1.67 43.04 -10.04
C GLY A 52 1.06 42.65 -11.39
N ASP A 53 0.92 41.35 -11.63
CA ASP A 53 0.36 40.80 -12.87
C ASP A 53 -1.08 41.27 -13.10
N TRP A 54 -1.91 41.26 -12.06
CA TRP A 54 -3.27 41.80 -12.10
C TRP A 54 -3.32 43.28 -12.48
N ARG A 55 -2.41 44.11 -11.94
CA ARG A 55 -2.33 45.53 -12.32
C ARG A 55 -1.93 45.72 -13.78
N LYS A 56 -1.11 44.83 -14.33
CA LYS A 56 -0.74 44.85 -15.75
C LYS A 56 -1.94 44.52 -16.62
N VAL A 57 -2.66 43.43 -16.32
CA VAL A 57 -3.89 43.03 -17.02
C VAL A 57 -4.96 44.14 -16.97
N ARG A 58 -5.13 44.82 -15.82
CA ARG A 58 -6.06 45.95 -15.69
C ARG A 58 -5.68 47.17 -16.53
N ARG A 59 -4.38 47.44 -16.70
CA ARG A 59 -3.92 48.53 -17.58
C ARG A 59 -4.19 48.23 -19.05
N GLU A 60 -4.16 46.96 -19.41
CA GLU A 60 -4.42 46.46 -20.77
C GLU A 60 -5.94 46.34 -21.05
N HIS A 61 -6.76 46.03 -20.04
CA HIS A 61 -8.22 45.97 -20.12
C HIS A 61 -8.88 47.01 -19.20
N LYS A 62 -9.24 48.17 -19.76
CA LYS A 62 -9.79 49.34 -19.04
C LYS A 62 -11.18 49.15 -18.38
N ASP A 63 -11.88 48.04 -18.63
CA ASP A 63 -13.30 47.85 -18.27
C ASP A 63 -13.58 46.77 -17.19
N LEU A 64 -12.62 46.46 -16.31
CA LEU A 64 -12.85 45.52 -15.19
C LEU A 64 -12.90 46.23 -13.83
N ASP A 65 -13.97 45.92 -13.10
CA ASP A 65 -14.57 46.59 -11.94
C ASP A 65 -13.66 47.04 -10.77
N ALA A 66 -14.18 48.01 -10.01
CA ALA A 66 -13.57 48.72 -8.89
C ALA A 66 -13.33 47.88 -7.60
N ASP A 67 -13.67 46.59 -7.59
CA ASP A 67 -13.63 45.71 -6.41
C ASP A 67 -12.20 45.30 -5.96
N ALA A 68 -11.18 45.71 -6.72
CA ALA A 68 -9.79 45.29 -6.54
C ALA A 68 -8.92 46.20 -5.65
N SER A 69 -9.39 47.40 -5.28
CA SER A 69 -8.63 48.30 -4.38
C SER A 69 -8.48 47.70 -2.98
N ASP A 70 -9.42 46.85 -2.57
CA ASP A 70 -9.48 46.28 -1.23
C ASP A 70 -8.46 45.15 -1.00
N ARG A 71 -7.99 44.49 -2.08
CA ARG A 71 -7.08 43.34 -1.96
C ARG A 71 -5.61 43.68 -1.70
N LEU A 72 -5.18 44.92 -1.96
CA LEU A 72 -3.81 45.34 -1.62
C LEU A 72 -3.67 45.74 -0.15
N THR A 73 -4.75 46.25 0.46
CA THR A 73 -4.87 46.51 1.90
C THR A 73 -4.78 45.22 2.73
N LEU A 74 -4.94 44.06 2.08
CA LEU A 74 -4.98 42.73 2.69
C LEU A 74 -3.63 42.00 2.83
N LEU A 75 -2.51 42.55 2.32
CA LEU A 75 -1.19 41.92 2.49
C LEU A 75 -0.73 41.81 3.96
N GLY A 76 -1.32 42.62 4.85
CA GLY A 76 -1.16 42.53 6.30
C GLY A 76 -2.25 41.74 7.03
N ASN A 77 -3.33 41.34 6.34
CA ASN A 77 -4.44 40.60 6.95
C ASN A 77 -4.17 39.10 6.89
N VAL A 78 -4.09 38.49 8.08
CA VAL A 78 -3.95 37.04 8.27
C VAL A 78 -5.05 36.27 7.54
N GLU A 79 -6.25 36.85 7.45
CA GLU A 79 -7.41 36.31 6.74
C GLU A 79 -7.23 36.22 5.22
N PHE A 80 -6.36 37.04 4.61
CA PHE A 80 -6.11 36.97 3.16
C PHE A 80 -5.46 35.65 2.75
N PHE A 81 -4.60 35.12 3.64
CA PHE A 81 -3.90 33.87 3.41
C PHE A 81 -4.69 32.65 3.89
N GLN A 82 -5.86 32.86 4.53
CA GLN A 82 -6.86 31.89 5.03
C GLN A 82 -6.43 30.42 4.89
N LYS A 83 -5.49 29.99 5.75
CA LYS A 83 -4.92 28.65 5.69
C LYS A 83 -5.93 27.68 6.28
N ARG A 84 -6.58 26.88 5.44
CA ARG A 84 -7.41 25.76 5.89
C ARG A 84 -6.50 24.62 6.31
N ILE A 85 -6.67 24.14 7.53
CA ILE A 85 -5.93 22.98 8.03
C ILE A 85 -6.67 21.72 7.57
N PRO A 86 -6.01 20.81 6.82
CA PRO A 86 -6.65 19.57 6.41
C PRO A 86 -6.96 18.69 7.62
N ALA A 87 -8.22 18.24 7.72
CA ALA A 87 -8.62 17.22 8.68
C ALA A 87 -8.10 15.85 8.21
N MET A 88 -6.94 15.44 8.75
CA MET A 88 -6.29 14.16 8.49
C MET A 88 -5.73 13.57 9.79
N GLU A 89 -5.84 12.26 9.95
CA GLU A 89 -5.24 11.52 11.07
C GLU A 89 -3.72 11.72 11.12
N GLY A 90 -3.21 12.24 12.24
CA GLY A 90 -1.79 12.57 12.43
C GLY A 90 -1.34 13.94 11.90
N TYR A 91 -2.20 14.66 11.16
CA TYR A 91 -1.93 16.05 10.78
C TYR A 91 -2.27 16.99 11.93
N VAL A 92 -1.29 17.19 12.83
CA VAL A 92 -1.46 18.05 14.00
C VAL A 92 -0.74 19.39 13.75
N PRO A 93 -1.47 20.50 13.60
CA PRO A 93 -0.87 21.82 13.44
C PRO A 93 -0.13 22.23 14.73
N PRO A 94 0.80 23.21 14.66
CA PRO A 94 1.45 23.74 15.86
C PRO A 94 0.46 24.34 16.88
N VAL A 95 0.80 24.25 18.16
CA VAL A 95 -0.02 24.81 19.26
C VAL A 95 -0.05 26.33 19.18
N ASN A 96 -1.24 26.93 19.14
CA ASN A 96 -1.48 28.37 18.90
C ASN A 96 -0.79 28.87 17.62
N TRP A 97 -0.93 28.12 16.53
CA TRP A 97 -0.35 28.50 15.25
C TRP A 97 -0.89 29.86 14.75
N GLU A 98 -2.14 30.23 15.05
CA GLU A 98 -2.76 31.49 14.59
C GLU A 98 -2.03 32.72 15.13
N GLU A 99 -1.82 32.78 16.46
CA GLU A 99 -1.08 33.88 17.12
C GLU A 99 0.37 33.96 16.62
N THR A 100 1.02 32.80 16.50
CA THR A 100 2.41 32.71 16.04
C THR A 100 2.55 33.16 14.59
N TYR A 101 1.60 32.75 13.74
CA TYR A 101 1.53 33.13 12.33
C TYR A 101 1.27 34.63 12.17
N ALA A 102 0.30 35.17 12.90
CA ALA A 102 -0.02 36.60 12.89
C ALA A 102 1.20 37.45 13.29
N SER A 103 1.89 37.05 14.36
CA SER A 103 3.13 37.69 14.81
C SER A 103 4.24 37.60 13.77
N ALA A 104 4.43 36.45 13.12
CA ALA A 104 5.44 36.26 12.09
C ALA A 104 5.16 37.10 10.83
N MET A 105 3.89 37.23 10.43
CA MET A 105 3.48 38.08 9.31
C MET A 105 3.66 39.56 9.62
N ALA A 106 3.31 40.01 10.82
CA ALA A 106 3.50 41.40 11.26
C ALA A 106 4.99 41.81 11.31
N ASN A 107 5.86 40.91 11.76
CA ASN A 107 7.30 41.17 11.89
C ASN A 107 8.10 40.94 10.59
N GLY A 108 7.47 40.35 9.56
CA GLY A 108 8.06 40.09 8.25
C GLY A 108 8.52 38.64 8.05
N SER A 109 7.98 37.99 7.02
CA SER A 109 8.25 36.58 6.65
C SER A 109 9.31 36.40 5.56
N ILE A 110 9.81 37.48 4.97
CA ILE A 110 10.71 37.43 3.79
C ILE A 110 12.14 36.98 4.18
N VAL A 111 12.65 37.41 5.34
CA VAL A 111 14.04 37.14 5.75
C VAL A 111 14.32 35.64 5.91
N PRO A 112 13.47 34.83 6.58
CA PRO A 112 13.62 33.38 6.61
C PRO A 112 13.65 32.74 5.23
N ALA A 113 12.80 33.18 4.30
CA ALA A 113 12.76 32.65 2.94
C ALA A 113 14.04 32.98 2.15
N LEU A 114 14.53 34.23 2.25
CA LEU A 114 15.80 34.64 1.63
C LEU A 114 16.99 33.84 2.15
N PHE A 115 17.00 33.56 3.46
CA PHE A 115 18.04 32.74 4.07
C PHE A 115 18.00 31.32 3.54
N LEU A 116 16.84 30.67 3.53
CA LEU A 116 16.69 29.31 2.99
C LEU A 116 17.03 29.23 1.50
N CYS A 117 16.65 30.23 0.69
CA CYS A 117 17.07 30.33 -0.72
C CYS A 117 18.60 30.40 -0.84
N SER A 118 19.25 31.21 -0.01
CA SER A 118 20.70 31.41 -0.04
C SER A 118 21.45 30.16 0.44
N VAL A 119 20.93 29.47 1.47
CA VAL A 119 21.45 28.17 1.92
C VAL A 119 21.31 27.13 0.81
N LYS A 120 20.14 27.03 0.16
CA LYS A 120 19.94 26.09 -0.96
C LYS A 120 20.95 26.32 -2.08
N HIS A 121 21.27 27.58 -2.39
CA HIS A 121 22.18 27.92 -3.48
C HIS A 121 23.66 27.66 -3.14
N ARG A 122 24.08 27.98 -1.91
CA ARG A 122 25.51 27.99 -1.51
C ARG A 122 25.95 26.77 -0.69
N ALA A 123 25.00 26.17 0.04
CA ALA A 123 25.25 25.10 1.00
C ALA A 123 24.05 24.12 1.04
N PRO A 124 23.73 23.46 -0.09
CA PRO A 124 22.52 22.64 -0.22
C PRO A 124 22.43 21.50 0.80
N ASP A 125 23.57 20.94 1.22
CA ASP A 125 23.64 19.85 2.21
C ASP A 125 23.04 20.24 3.56
N TYR A 126 23.05 21.53 3.90
CA TYR A 126 22.53 22.06 5.16
C TYR A 126 21.08 22.56 5.05
N LEU A 127 20.44 22.44 3.87
CA LEU A 127 19.09 22.97 3.66
C LEU A 127 18.07 22.32 4.60
N LEU A 128 18.04 20.99 4.67
CA LEU A 128 17.08 20.26 5.52
C LEU A 128 17.27 20.57 7.00
N SER A 129 18.53 20.60 7.46
CA SER A 129 18.88 21.00 8.83
C SER A 129 18.46 22.43 9.14
N SER A 130 18.64 23.35 8.17
CA SER A 130 18.25 24.76 8.31
C SER A 130 16.73 24.95 8.39
N ILE A 131 15.97 24.22 7.55
CA ILE A 131 14.50 24.21 7.60
C ILE A 131 14.02 23.74 8.97
N GLU A 132 14.61 22.65 9.48
CA GLU A 132 14.26 22.09 10.77
C GLU A 132 14.54 23.06 11.92
N VAL A 133 15.74 23.67 11.96
CA VAL A 133 16.11 24.61 13.02
C VAL A 133 15.19 25.83 13.02
N ILE A 134 14.93 26.43 11.84
CA ILE A 134 14.07 27.61 11.74
C ILE A 134 12.64 27.26 12.12
N GLY A 135 12.11 26.13 11.62
CA GLY A 135 10.77 25.67 11.93
C GLY A 135 10.57 25.37 13.42
N ARG A 136 11.53 24.70 14.07
CA ARG A 136 11.48 24.48 15.53
C ARG A 136 11.56 25.78 16.31
N ARG A 137 12.44 26.71 15.91
CA ARG A 137 12.56 28.02 16.57
C ARG A 137 11.25 28.81 16.46
N LEU A 138 10.64 28.85 15.29
CA LEU A 138 9.40 29.59 15.05
C LEU A 138 8.20 28.91 15.73
N TRP A 139 7.96 27.63 15.45
CA TRP A 139 6.70 26.96 15.79
C TRP A 139 6.71 26.22 17.12
N GLU A 140 7.86 25.80 17.62
CA GLU A 140 7.96 25.04 18.88
C GLU A 140 8.47 25.91 20.01
N ARG A 141 9.53 26.70 19.77
CA ARG A 141 10.14 27.58 20.78
C ARG A 141 9.57 28.99 20.78
N ARG A 142 8.76 29.38 19.79
CA ARG A 142 8.18 30.72 19.61
C ARG A 142 9.23 31.85 19.64
N LEU A 143 10.41 31.58 19.09
CA LEU A 143 11.51 32.53 18.99
C LEU A 143 11.42 33.31 17.67
N PRO A 144 11.86 34.58 17.66
CA PRO A 144 11.79 35.41 16.47
C PRO A 144 12.77 34.95 15.39
N VAL A 145 12.36 35.05 14.13
CA VAL A 145 13.13 34.63 12.93
C VAL A 145 13.25 35.72 11.86
N HIS A 146 12.76 36.93 12.13
CA HIS A 146 12.61 38.00 11.13
C HIS A 146 13.86 38.88 10.90
N LYS A 147 14.96 38.69 11.66
CA LYS A 147 16.19 39.51 11.56
C LYS A 147 17.39 38.66 11.16
N GLY A 148 18.40 39.28 10.53
CA GLY A 148 19.67 38.62 10.18
C GLY A 148 20.38 38.01 11.39
N ALA A 149 20.36 38.65 12.55
CA ALA A 149 20.92 38.09 13.80
C ALA A 149 20.26 36.77 14.22
N HIS A 150 18.94 36.64 13.97
CA HIS A 150 18.24 35.39 14.23
C HIS A 150 18.67 34.29 13.25
N MET A 151 18.91 34.65 11.98
CA MET A 151 19.45 33.73 10.98
C MET A 151 20.87 33.29 11.31
N SER A 152 21.71 34.14 11.91
CA SER A 152 23.04 33.76 12.45
C SER A 152 22.94 32.69 13.53
N ALA A 153 21.99 32.82 14.45
CA ALA A 153 21.73 31.78 15.45
C ALA A 153 21.24 30.47 14.79
N CYS A 154 20.32 30.57 13.81
CA CYS A 154 19.81 29.41 13.09
C CYS A 154 20.91 28.68 12.28
N ALA A 155 21.80 29.43 11.62
CA ALA A 155 22.90 28.86 10.84
C ALA A 155 23.87 28.07 11.72
N ARG A 156 24.21 28.61 12.91
CA ARG A 156 25.05 27.92 13.89
C ARG A 156 24.39 26.65 14.43
N GLU A 157 23.11 26.72 14.79
CA GLU A 157 22.35 25.54 15.23
C GLU A 157 22.19 24.48 14.12
N ALA A 158 22.15 24.90 12.85
CA ALA A 158 22.08 24.00 11.70
C ALA A 158 23.44 23.36 11.34
N GLY A 159 24.52 23.76 12.01
CA GLY A 159 25.87 23.23 11.78
C GLY A 159 26.60 23.84 10.59
N ILE A 160 26.15 24.99 10.07
CA ILE A 160 26.82 25.72 8.99
C ILE A 160 28.10 26.35 9.56
N SER A 161 29.20 26.25 8.81
CA SER A 161 30.47 26.87 9.21
C SER A 161 30.33 28.38 9.41
N PHE A 162 31.07 28.94 10.36
CA PHE A 162 31.00 30.37 10.64
C PHE A 162 31.27 31.25 9.40
N PRO A 163 32.33 31.03 8.60
CA PRO A 163 32.58 31.82 7.39
C PRO A 163 31.42 31.75 6.39
N THR A 164 30.89 30.56 6.11
CA THR A 164 29.76 30.38 5.18
C THR A 164 28.49 31.04 5.70
N SER A 165 28.26 30.97 7.02
CA SER A 165 27.07 31.57 7.63
C SER A 165 27.07 33.09 7.52
N GLU A 166 28.18 33.74 7.86
CA GLU A 166 28.33 35.21 7.76
C GLU A 166 28.25 35.67 6.31
N GLU A 167 28.81 34.88 5.39
CA GLU A 167 28.73 35.15 3.96
C GLU A 167 27.28 35.13 3.45
N ILE A 168 26.47 34.16 3.88
CA ILE A 168 25.05 34.08 3.54
C ILE A 168 24.28 35.25 4.17
N ILE A 169 24.54 35.56 5.43
CA ILE A 169 23.78 36.56 6.21
C ILE A 169 24.03 37.97 5.70
N SER A 170 25.28 38.32 5.42
CA SER A 170 25.67 39.62 4.85
C SER A 170 25.02 39.88 3.49
N ARG A 171 24.69 38.82 2.73
CA ARG A 171 24.07 38.91 1.41
C ARG A 171 22.56 38.77 1.39
N LEU A 172 21.88 38.58 2.52
CA LEU A 172 20.41 38.45 2.55
C LEU A 172 19.69 39.61 1.87
N SER A 173 20.18 40.83 2.05
CA SER A 173 19.61 42.04 1.45
C SER A 173 20.09 42.32 0.01
N HIS A 174 21.06 41.55 -0.48
CA HIS A 174 21.64 41.69 -1.80
C HIS A 174 20.61 41.39 -2.91
N VAL A 175 20.81 41.99 -4.08
CA VAL A 175 19.90 41.85 -5.23
C VAL A 175 19.81 40.40 -5.69
N GLU A 176 20.94 39.69 -5.68
CA GLU A 176 21.02 38.28 -6.07
C GLU A 176 20.10 37.38 -5.24
N SER A 177 20.14 37.47 -3.90
CA SER A 177 19.28 36.69 -3.02
C SER A 177 17.79 37.01 -3.22
N LYS A 178 17.47 38.29 -3.48
CA LYS A 178 16.10 38.72 -3.82
C LYS A 178 15.65 38.19 -5.19
N GLN A 179 16.55 38.11 -6.16
CA GLN A 179 16.29 37.54 -7.48
C GLN A 179 16.08 36.03 -7.39
N LEU A 180 16.87 35.32 -6.58
CA LEU A 180 16.67 33.88 -6.33
C LEU A 180 15.28 33.60 -5.75
N LEU A 181 14.85 34.37 -4.74
CA LEU A 181 13.50 34.22 -4.17
C LEU A 181 12.40 34.58 -5.19
N SER A 182 12.62 35.61 -6.01
CA SER A 182 11.67 36.00 -7.08
C SER A 182 11.54 34.90 -8.12
N ARG A 183 12.66 34.34 -8.60
CA ARG A 183 12.67 33.22 -9.56
C ARG A 183 11.96 31.98 -9.01
N ASN A 184 12.20 31.60 -7.75
CA ASN A 184 11.51 30.47 -7.12
C ASN A 184 9.99 30.70 -7.05
N SER A 185 9.58 31.94 -6.79
CA SER A 185 8.17 32.32 -6.69
C SER A 185 7.50 32.38 -8.07
N GLU A 186 8.21 32.86 -9.09
CA GLU A 186 7.79 32.84 -10.50
C GLU A 186 7.69 31.39 -11.03
N ASP A 187 8.64 30.52 -10.68
CA ASP A 187 8.61 29.09 -11.01
C ASP A 187 7.40 28.41 -10.36
N ALA A 188 7.11 28.71 -9.09
CA ALA A 188 5.89 28.23 -8.44
C ALA A 188 4.63 28.65 -9.21
N LEU A 189 4.53 29.91 -9.64
CA LEU A 189 3.39 30.38 -10.44
C LEU A 189 3.32 29.70 -11.82
N ALA A 190 4.46 29.54 -12.51
CA ALA A 190 4.55 28.88 -13.82
C ALA A 190 4.19 27.38 -13.75
N THR A 191 4.47 26.74 -12.62
CA THR A 191 4.04 25.35 -12.38
C THR A 191 2.54 25.21 -12.17
N GLY A 192 1.78 26.31 -12.06
CA GLY A 192 0.33 26.31 -11.92
C GLY A 192 -0.15 26.48 -10.47
N ALA A 193 0.66 27.06 -9.58
CA ALA A 193 0.24 27.38 -8.23
C ALA A 193 -0.98 28.30 -8.23
N THR A 194 -2.14 27.75 -7.89
CA THR A 194 -3.39 28.51 -7.70
C THR A 194 -3.47 29.04 -6.27
N THR A 195 -2.93 28.29 -5.31
CA THR A 195 -2.96 28.57 -3.88
C THR A 195 -1.62 29.09 -3.35
N PHE A 196 -1.54 29.29 -2.04
CA PHE A 196 -0.31 29.63 -1.30
C PHE A 196 0.34 28.35 -0.75
N ALA A 197 1.56 28.42 -0.23
CA ALA A 197 2.29 27.25 0.27
C ALA A 197 1.50 26.43 1.33
N PRO A 198 1.66 25.10 1.43
CA PRO A 198 2.58 24.24 0.66
C PRO A 198 2.03 23.83 -0.71
N LEU A 199 2.92 23.70 -1.70
CA LEU A 199 2.59 23.21 -3.03
C LEU A 199 3.49 22.02 -3.39
N PHE A 200 2.88 20.91 -3.82
CA PHE A 200 3.59 19.72 -4.28
C PHE A 200 3.44 19.59 -5.79
N VAL A 201 4.57 19.50 -6.50
CA VAL A 201 4.60 19.33 -7.95
C VAL A 201 5.36 18.06 -8.29
N GLY A 202 4.69 17.13 -8.96
CA GLY A 202 5.29 15.91 -9.49
C GLY A 202 5.56 16.07 -10.98
N PHE A 203 6.74 15.61 -11.42
CA PHE A 203 7.12 15.53 -12.83
C PHE A 203 7.42 14.09 -13.21
N SER A 204 6.82 13.59 -14.29
CA SER A 204 7.09 12.28 -14.88
C SER A 204 7.11 12.38 -16.40
N GLY A 205 8.29 12.59 -16.98
CA GLY A 205 8.41 12.81 -18.43
C GLY A 205 7.70 14.09 -18.86
N SER A 206 6.65 13.97 -19.67
CA SER A 206 5.78 15.07 -20.08
C SER A 206 4.67 15.41 -19.09
N ASP A 207 4.37 14.50 -18.16
CA ASP A 207 3.23 14.64 -17.27
C ASP A 207 3.61 15.44 -16.02
N ARG A 208 2.74 16.39 -15.69
CA ARG A 208 2.86 17.25 -14.51
C ARG A 208 1.61 17.13 -13.65
N ILE A 209 1.81 16.95 -12.36
CA ILE A 209 0.73 16.94 -11.37
C ILE A 209 1.02 18.02 -10.33
N VAL A 210 0.02 18.81 -9.98
CA VAL A 210 0.09 19.88 -8.98
C VAL A 210 -0.91 19.56 -7.88
N LEU A 211 -0.46 19.55 -6.63
CA LEU A 211 -1.28 19.23 -5.45
C LEU A 211 -1.10 20.35 -4.41
N ASP A 212 -2.21 20.99 -4.07
CA ASP A 212 -2.24 22.16 -3.17
C ASP A 212 -2.20 21.79 -1.69
N ASN A 213 -2.40 20.52 -1.35
CA ASN A 213 -2.43 20.04 0.03
C ASN A 213 -1.60 18.78 0.22
N PHE A 214 -1.08 18.61 1.43
CA PHE A 214 -0.43 17.37 1.83
C PHE A 214 -1.37 16.17 1.81
N LYS A 215 -2.68 16.39 2.02
CA LYS A 215 -3.69 15.33 1.94
C LYS A 215 -3.72 14.69 0.56
N ASP A 216 -3.94 15.51 -0.46
CA ASP A 216 -4.02 15.07 -1.85
C ASP A 216 -2.71 14.43 -2.29
N PHE A 217 -1.57 14.98 -1.83
CA PHE A 217 -0.25 14.38 -2.02
C PHE A 217 -0.11 12.98 -1.40
N SER A 218 -0.52 12.81 -0.15
CA SER A 218 -0.43 11.53 0.56
C SER A 218 -1.34 10.46 -0.07
N GLU A 219 -2.54 10.85 -0.50
CA GLU A 219 -3.50 9.97 -1.16
C GLU A 219 -2.99 9.54 -2.53
N HIS A 220 -2.40 10.47 -3.29
CA HIS A 220 -1.77 10.17 -4.58
C HIS A 220 -0.62 9.18 -4.42
N CYS A 221 0.27 9.40 -3.45
CA CYS A 221 1.39 8.48 -3.18
C CYS A 221 0.90 7.10 -2.74
N CYS A 222 -0.16 7.04 -1.91
CA CYS A 222 -0.77 5.79 -1.47
C CYS A 222 -1.40 5.02 -2.64
N SER A 223 -2.15 5.71 -3.50
CA SER A 223 -2.78 5.14 -4.69
C SER A 223 -1.75 4.56 -5.66
N GLN A 224 -0.68 5.29 -5.96
CA GLN A 224 0.41 4.78 -6.81
C GLN A 224 1.06 3.52 -6.21
N ARG A 225 1.27 3.50 -4.90
CA ARG A 225 1.84 2.32 -4.22
C ARG A 225 0.91 1.11 -4.34
N MET A 226 -0.39 1.30 -4.12
CA MET A 226 -1.38 0.23 -4.29
C MET A 226 -1.45 -0.27 -5.74
N GLN A 227 -1.39 0.64 -6.72
CA GLN A 227 -1.35 0.27 -8.14
C GLN A 227 -0.10 -0.56 -8.46
N LEU A 228 1.09 -0.13 -8.02
CA LEU A 228 2.33 -0.89 -8.23
C LEU A 228 2.30 -2.26 -7.55
N GLU A 229 1.76 -2.35 -6.33
CA GLU A 229 1.60 -3.64 -5.64
C GLU A 229 0.59 -4.55 -6.35
N THR A 230 -0.49 -3.98 -6.88
CA THR A 230 -1.49 -4.71 -7.68
C THR A 230 -0.89 -5.19 -8.99
N GLU A 231 -0.18 -4.33 -9.73
CA GLU A 231 0.54 -4.68 -10.96
C GLU A 231 1.58 -5.77 -10.72
N ARG A 232 2.31 -5.71 -9.61
CA ARG A 232 3.29 -6.73 -9.21
C ARG A 232 2.62 -8.05 -8.83
N LYS A 233 1.45 -8.04 -8.19
CA LYS A 233 0.69 -9.27 -7.92
C LYS A 233 0.10 -9.86 -9.21
N MET A 234 -0.36 -9.00 -10.11
CA MET A 234 -0.94 -9.36 -11.41
C MET A 234 0.13 -9.71 -12.45
N SER A 235 1.41 -9.41 -12.23
CA SER A 235 2.48 -9.74 -13.17
C SER A 235 2.64 -11.26 -13.36
N TRP A 236 2.26 -12.06 -12.36
CA TRP A 236 2.19 -13.52 -12.46
C TRP A 236 1.11 -14.01 -13.43
N PHE A 237 0.03 -13.25 -13.61
CA PHE A 237 -1.10 -13.60 -14.49
C PHE A 237 -1.02 -12.95 -15.88
N ARG A 238 0.09 -12.27 -16.22
CA ARG A 238 0.23 -11.70 -17.56
C ARG A 238 0.33 -12.85 -18.57
N PRO A 239 -0.50 -12.87 -19.62
CA PRO A 239 -0.28 -13.80 -20.71
C PRO A 239 1.13 -13.56 -21.27
N PRO A 240 1.82 -14.60 -21.74
CA PRO A 240 3.15 -14.43 -22.29
C PRO A 240 3.10 -13.48 -23.50
N PRO A 241 4.19 -12.75 -23.77
CA PRO A 241 4.24 -11.79 -24.88
C PRO A 241 3.74 -12.39 -26.20
N PRO A 242 3.07 -11.60 -27.06
CA PRO A 242 2.65 -12.06 -28.38
C PRO A 242 3.85 -12.65 -29.13
N GLY A 243 3.71 -13.89 -29.62
CA GLY A 243 4.79 -14.62 -30.31
C GLY A 243 5.57 -15.62 -29.45
N THR A 244 5.28 -15.72 -28.15
CA THR A 244 5.86 -16.77 -27.30
C THR A 244 5.29 -18.13 -27.69
N GLN A 245 6.09 -18.98 -28.31
CA GLN A 245 5.69 -20.35 -28.67
C GLN A 245 5.68 -21.23 -27.41
N LEU A 246 4.51 -21.38 -26.78
CA LEU A 246 4.28 -22.37 -25.73
C LEU A 246 4.22 -23.76 -26.36
N ARG A 247 5.38 -24.36 -26.64
CA ARG A 247 5.44 -25.78 -27.01
C ARG A 247 5.52 -26.62 -25.74
N PRO A 248 4.68 -27.66 -25.56
CA PRO A 248 4.89 -28.63 -24.50
C PRO A 248 6.30 -29.23 -24.63
N TRP A 249 6.92 -29.60 -23.50
CA TRP A 249 8.22 -30.29 -23.49
C TRP A 249 8.17 -31.62 -24.29
N VAL A 250 6.98 -32.19 -24.44
CA VAL A 250 6.72 -33.37 -25.27
C VAL A 250 6.34 -32.92 -26.68
N PRO A 251 6.92 -33.50 -27.74
CA PRO A 251 6.53 -33.22 -29.12
C PRO A 251 5.02 -33.34 -29.34
N ASP A 252 4.44 -32.41 -30.10
CA ASP A 252 2.99 -32.36 -30.39
C ASP A 252 2.45 -33.68 -30.99
N LEU A 253 3.29 -34.39 -31.74
CA LEU A 253 2.99 -35.70 -32.32
C LEU A 253 2.61 -36.76 -31.26
N ILE A 254 3.09 -36.61 -30.03
CA ILE A 254 2.84 -37.53 -28.92
C ILE A 254 1.76 -36.96 -27.99
N PHE A 255 1.81 -35.66 -27.69
CA PHE A 255 0.88 -35.04 -26.74
C PHE A 255 -0.57 -34.97 -27.26
N VAL A 256 -0.77 -34.64 -28.53
CA VAL A 256 -2.10 -34.50 -29.15
C VAL A 256 -2.89 -35.83 -29.18
N PRO A 257 -2.32 -36.97 -29.61
CA PRO A 257 -3.07 -38.23 -29.59
C PRO A 257 -3.33 -38.71 -28.15
N ILE A 258 -2.41 -38.51 -27.22
CA ILE A 258 -2.59 -38.90 -25.81
C ILE A 258 -3.70 -38.07 -25.15
N SER A 259 -3.68 -36.74 -25.30
CA SER A 259 -4.71 -35.87 -24.72
C SER A 259 -6.10 -36.19 -25.28
N ARG A 260 -6.21 -36.41 -26.60
CA ARG A 260 -7.46 -36.86 -27.23
C ARG A 260 -7.89 -38.26 -26.78
N ALA A 261 -6.96 -39.17 -26.55
CA ALA A 261 -7.27 -40.50 -26.02
C ALA A 261 -7.81 -40.41 -24.59
N PHE A 262 -7.18 -39.61 -23.72
CA PHE A 262 -7.66 -39.35 -22.36
C PHE A 262 -9.02 -38.65 -22.34
N GLU A 263 -9.23 -37.66 -23.19
CA GLU A 263 -10.53 -36.99 -23.33
C GLU A 263 -11.61 -37.98 -23.75
N ARG A 264 -11.36 -38.78 -24.80
CA ARG A 264 -12.32 -39.79 -25.28
C ARG A 264 -12.58 -40.89 -24.25
N LEU A 265 -11.55 -41.33 -23.53
CA LEU A 265 -11.67 -42.33 -22.47
C LEU A 265 -12.45 -41.76 -21.29
N GLY A 266 -12.22 -40.50 -20.92
CA GLY A 266 -12.98 -39.77 -19.91
C GLY A 266 -14.45 -39.62 -20.29
N VAL A 267 -14.75 -39.18 -21.51
CA VAL A 267 -16.12 -39.05 -22.03
C VAL A 267 -16.80 -40.41 -22.10
N PHE A 268 -16.10 -41.45 -22.57
CA PHE A 268 -16.62 -42.81 -22.59
C PHE A 268 -16.93 -43.33 -21.18
N PHE A 269 -16.00 -43.17 -20.25
CA PHE A 269 -16.15 -43.60 -18.87
C PHE A 269 -17.32 -42.88 -18.18
N TYR A 270 -17.43 -41.56 -18.39
CA TYR A 270 -18.53 -40.77 -17.86
C TYR A 270 -19.88 -41.22 -18.43
N ASN A 271 -20.03 -41.27 -19.75
CA ASN A 271 -21.30 -41.59 -20.41
C ASN A 271 -21.73 -43.03 -20.19
N ARG A 272 -20.77 -43.97 -20.14
CA ARG A 272 -21.06 -45.41 -20.11
C ARG A 272 -21.14 -45.97 -18.69
N ILE A 273 -20.32 -45.47 -17.77
CA ILE A 273 -20.19 -46.01 -16.42
C ILE A 273 -20.82 -45.05 -15.42
N LEU A 274 -20.29 -43.84 -15.26
CA LEU A 274 -20.76 -42.93 -14.21
C LEU A 274 -22.22 -42.49 -14.38
N ASN A 275 -22.63 -42.09 -15.58
CA ASN A 275 -24.00 -41.62 -15.87
C ASN A 275 -25.05 -42.74 -15.74
N LYS A 276 -24.63 -44.01 -15.84
CA LYS A 276 -25.53 -45.17 -15.66
C LYS A 276 -25.55 -45.68 -14.23
N THR A 277 -24.59 -45.28 -13.41
CA THR A 277 -24.54 -45.63 -12.00
C THR A 277 -25.18 -44.55 -11.15
N GLU A 278 -25.90 -44.94 -10.11
CA GLU A 278 -26.51 -44.00 -9.16
C GLU A 278 -25.51 -43.47 -8.12
N VAL A 279 -24.23 -43.41 -8.51
CA VAL A 279 -23.11 -43.04 -7.64
C VAL A 279 -23.16 -41.53 -7.42
N GLY A 280 -23.25 -41.10 -6.15
CA GLY A 280 -23.28 -39.68 -5.78
C GLY A 280 -24.69 -39.09 -5.60
N LEU A 281 -25.75 -39.85 -5.87
CA LEU A 281 -27.13 -39.48 -5.51
C LEU A 281 -27.40 -39.73 -4.02
N PHE A 282 -28.47 -39.14 -3.48
CA PHE A 282 -28.94 -39.44 -2.13
C PHE A 282 -29.34 -40.92 -2.02
N ASP A 283 -29.13 -41.51 -0.83
CA ASP A 283 -29.59 -42.87 -0.55
C ASP A 283 -31.11 -42.96 -0.81
N LYS A 284 -31.54 -43.86 -1.69
CA LYS A 284 -32.95 -44.04 -2.06
C LYS A 284 -33.87 -44.30 -0.87
N ARG A 285 -33.30 -44.83 0.22
CA ARG A 285 -34.03 -45.15 1.45
C ARG A 285 -34.27 -43.92 2.32
N TRP A 286 -33.66 -42.78 1.99
CA TRP A 286 -33.87 -41.54 2.70
C TRP A 286 -35.16 -40.84 2.25
N ASN A 287 -36.06 -40.63 3.21
CA ASN A 287 -37.23 -39.77 3.08
C ASN A 287 -37.07 -38.51 3.96
N LYS A 288 -37.10 -37.33 3.35
CA LYS A 288 -36.98 -36.02 4.04
C LYS A 288 -37.98 -35.85 5.18
N ASN A 289 -39.20 -36.37 5.02
CA ASN A 289 -40.29 -36.20 5.98
C ASN A 289 -40.11 -37.08 7.22
N VAL A 290 -39.45 -38.24 7.09
CA VAL A 290 -39.23 -39.20 8.19
C VAL A 290 -37.89 -38.98 8.88
N HIS A 291 -36.86 -38.63 8.10
CA HIS A 291 -35.48 -38.62 8.57
C HIS A 291 -34.90 -37.21 8.78
N GLY A 292 -35.62 -36.15 8.38
CA GLY A 292 -35.13 -34.78 8.45
C GLY A 292 -33.97 -34.52 7.47
N PRO A 293 -33.07 -33.57 7.78
CA PRO A 293 -31.91 -33.25 6.94
C PRO A 293 -31.06 -34.50 6.63
N TYR A 294 -30.53 -34.57 5.41
CA TYR A 294 -29.72 -35.69 4.99
C TYR A 294 -28.37 -35.71 5.73
N CYS A 295 -28.07 -36.81 6.41
CA CYS A 295 -26.83 -37.03 7.15
C CYS A 295 -26.00 -38.10 6.45
N HIS A 296 -24.93 -37.69 5.75
CA HIS A 296 -24.09 -38.57 4.94
C HIS A 296 -23.46 -39.76 5.70
N TRP A 297 -23.29 -39.67 7.03
CA TRP A 297 -22.70 -40.73 7.85
C TRP A 297 -23.72 -41.73 8.43
N ARG A 298 -25.03 -41.45 8.30
CA ARG A 298 -26.11 -42.30 8.80
C ARG A 298 -26.52 -43.32 7.73
N TYR A 299 -26.85 -44.53 8.17
CA TYR A 299 -27.47 -45.54 7.31
C TYR A 299 -28.99 -45.47 7.47
N TYR A 300 -29.70 -45.34 6.35
CA TYR A 300 -31.17 -45.22 6.32
C TYR A 300 -31.89 -46.55 6.05
N GLY A 301 -31.13 -47.64 5.83
CA GLY A 301 -31.69 -48.98 5.68
C GLY A 301 -31.89 -49.73 7.00
N LYS A 302 -32.41 -50.96 6.88
CA LYS A 302 -32.52 -51.89 8.02
C LYS A 302 -31.13 -52.28 8.51
N LEU A 303 -30.85 -52.02 9.78
CA LEU A 303 -29.60 -52.44 10.45
C LEU A 303 -29.53 -53.97 10.48
N ASP A 304 -28.45 -54.54 9.91
CA ASP A 304 -28.09 -55.96 10.04
C ASP A 304 -27.08 -56.15 11.19
N THR A 305 -26.83 -57.40 11.59
CA THR A 305 -25.83 -57.71 12.61
C THR A 305 -24.43 -57.26 12.18
N LYS A 306 -23.65 -56.72 13.14
CA LYS A 306 -22.26 -56.32 12.88
C LYS A 306 -21.43 -57.56 12.62
N LEU A 307 -20.41 -57.44 11.77
CA LEU A 307 -19.53 -58.56 11.41
C LEU A 307 -18.98 -59.30 12.64
N MET A 308 -18.62 -58.57 13.71
CA MET A 308 -18.05 -59.16 14.94
C MET A 308 -19.08 -59.86 15.83
N ASP A 309 -20.38 -59.67 15.58
CA ASP A 309 -21.48 -60.27 16.35
C ASP A 309 -22.08 -61.48 15.61
N VAL A 310 -21.54 -61.84 14.44
CA VAL A 310 -22.03 -62.94 13.60
C VAL A 310 -21.31 -64.23 13.97
N LYS A 311 -22.06 -65.31 14.19
CA LYS A 311 -21.49 -66.66 14.35
C LYS A 311 -20.79 -67.08 13.05
N LEU A 312 -19.62 -67.71 13.14
CA LEU A 312 -18.85 -68.15 11.97
C LEU A 312 -19.68 -69.03 11.00
N ALA A 313 -20.59 -69.85 11.53
CA ALA A 313 -21.49 -70.68 10.73
C ALA A 313 -22.49 -69.87 9.89
N ASP A 314 -22.91 -68.68 10.35
CA ASP A 314 -23.87 -67.81 9.66
C ASP A 314 -23.19 -66.80 8.71
N LEU A 315 -21.85 -66.78 8.66
CA LEU A 315 -21.06 -65.81 7.91
C LEU A 315 -21.32 -65.85 6.38
N PRO A 316 -21.46 -67.02 5.73
CA PRO A 316 -21.82 -67.07 4.31
C PRO A 316 -23.22 -66.49 4.03
N ALA A 317 -24.20 -66.83 4.88
CA ALA A 317 -25.56 -66.31 4.77
C ALA A 317 -25.61 -64.79 5.04
N TRP A 318 -24.82 -64.31 5.99
CA TRP A 318 -24.66 -62.89 6.27
C TRP A 318 -24.03 -62.13 5.09
N LEU A 319 -23.02 -62.70 4.44
CA LEU A 319 -22.40 -62.10 3.26
C LEU A 319 -23.32 -62.13 2.03
N ALA A 320 -24.18 -63.16 1.91
CA ALA A 320 -25.15 -63.28 0.83
C ALA A 320 -26.23 -62.18 0.87
N ARG A 321 -26.69 -61.78 2.07
CA ARG A 321 -27.72 -60.73 2.25
C ARG A 321 -27.27 -59.31 1.88
N ARG A 322 -25.96 -59.07 1.73
CA ARG A 322 -25.42 -57.73 1.43
C ARG A 322 -25.46 -57.41 -0.05
N GLU A 323 -25.85 -56.18 -0.37
CA GLU A 323 -25.78 -55.62 -1.72
C GLU A 323 -24.31 -55.44 -2.13
N LYS A 324 -23.88 -56.12 -3.19
CA LYS A 324 -22.51 -56.09 -3.72
C LYS A 324 -22.38 -55.18 -4.95
N THR A 325 -23.34 -54.26 -5.14
CA THR A 325 -23.31 -53.34 -6.27
C THR A 325 -22.21 -52.30 -6.07
N PRO A 326 -21.53 -51.83 -7.13
CA PRO A 326 -20.52 -50.79 -7.02
C PRO A 326 -21.03 -49.50 -6.35
N SER A 327 -22.31 -49.17 -6.57
CA SER A 327 -22.98 -48.03 -5.92
C SER A 327 -23.14 -48.26 -4.41
N ALA A 328 -23.56 -49.45 -3.97
CA ALA A 328 -23.65 -49.78 -2.54
C ALA A 328 -22.27 -49.71 -1.86
N MET A 329 -21.22 -50.22 -2.52
CA MET A 329 -19.86 -50.13 -2.02
C MET A 329 -19.37 -48.68 -1.89
N TYR A 330 -19.62 -47.84 -2.90
CA TYR A 330 -19.28 -46.42 -2.87
C TYR A 330 -20.02 -45.68 -1.75
N ASN A 331 -21.33 -45.94 -1.60
CA ASN A 331 -22.15 -45.31 -0.57
C ASN A 331 -21.69 -45.69 0.84
N GLU A 332 -21.31 -46.95 1.10
CA GLU A 332 -20.71 -47.36 2.37
C GLU A 332 -19.34 -46.72 2.61
N PHE A 333 -18.49 -46.66 1.59
CA PHE A 333 -17.17 -46.04 1.68
C PHE A 333 -17.29 -44.54 2.03
N MET A 334 -18.11 -43.82 1.28
CA MET A 334 -18.39 -42.40 1.54
C MET A 334 -19.02 -42.20 2.91
N ARG A 335 -19.96 -43.07 3.32
CA ARG A 335 -20.55 -43.01 4.67
C ARG A 335 -19.49 -43.18 5.75
N ASN A 336 -18.52 -44.07 5.56
CA ASN A 336 -17.43 -44.26 6.51
C ASN A 336 -16.49 -43.05 6.56
N ILE A 337 -16.16 -42.45 5.40
CA ILE A 337 -15.41 -41.20 5.33
C ILE A 337 -16.15 -40.10 6.11
N TRP A 338 -17.44 -39.92 5.86
CA TRP A 338 -18.25 -38.92 6.55
C TRP A 338 -18.42 -39.22 8.04
N ARG A 339 -18.44 -40.50 8.45
CA ARG A 339 -18.46 -40.90 9.86
C ARG A 339 -17.16 -40.53 10.55
N VAL A 340 -16.01 -40.80 9.92
CA VAL A 340 -14.68 -40.38 10.41
C VAL A 340 -14.60 -38.86 10.43
N HIS A 341 -15.04 -38.19 9.36
CA HIS A 341 -15.05 -36.74 9.25
C HIS A 341 -15.88 -36.08 10.36
N ASN A 342 -17.12 -36.54 10.54
CA ASN A 342 -17.99 -36.05 11.59
C ASN A 342 -17.43 -36.38 12.98
N LYS A 343 -16.88 -37.58 13.20
CA LYS A 343 -16.32 -37.93 14.51
C LYS A 343 -15.09 -37.09 14.86
N TRP A 344 -14.19 -36.85 13.91
CA TRP A 344 -12.86 -36.33 14.19
C TRP A 344 -12.60 -34.89 13.79
N TYR A 345 -13.37 -34.33 12.85
CA TYR A 345 -13.14 -33.00 12.28
C TYR A 345 -14.29 -32.04 12.56
N SER A 346 -15.53 -32.44 12.24
CA SER A 346 -16.69 -31.51 12.23
C SER A 346 -17.68 -31.68 13.38
N GLY A 347 -17.61 -32.77 14.14
CA GLY A 347 -18.57 -33.07 15.20
C GLY A 347 -18.11 -32.66 16.61
N PRO A 348 -19.04 -32.58 17.58
CA PRO A 348 -18.83 -31.91 18.86
C PRO A 348 -17.82 -32.60 19.79
N VAL A 349 -17.47 -33.87 19.56
CA VAL A 349 -16.71 -34.68 20.51
C VAL A 349 -15.19 -34.52 20.34
N TYR A 350 -14.70 -34.35 19.12
CA TYR A 350 -13.25 -34.29 18.85
C TYR A 350 -12.82 -33.12 17.94
N ALA A 351 -13.69 -32.14 17.68
CA ALA A 351 -13.42 -30.95 16.85
C ALA A 351 -12.50 -29.90 17.52
N ASN A 352 -11.48 -30.32 18.26
CA ASN A 352 -10.48 -29.39 18.76
C ASN A 352 -9.44 -29.12 17.66
N THR A 353 -9.41 -27.88 17.16
CA THR A 353 -8.53 -27.41 16.07
C THR A 353 -7.06 -27.79 16.30
N VAL A 354 -6.58 -27.70 17.55
CA VAL A 354 -5.20 -28.03 17.91
C VAL A 354 -4.91 -29.52 17.67
N LYS A 355 -5.82 -30.42 18.07
CA LYS A 355 -5.67 -31.86 17.86
C LYS A 355 -5.70 -32.23 16.37
N THR A 356 -6.49 -31.51 15.58
CA THR A 356 -6.55 -31.70 14.12
C THR A 356 -5.24 -31.31 13.45
N ILE A 357 -4.63 -30.19 13.84
CA ILE A 357 -3.33 -29.75 13.32
C ILE A 357 -2.25 -30.81 13.61
N PHE A 358 -2.16 -31.29 14.85
CA PHE A 358 -1.17 -32.31 15.21
C PHE A 358 -1.35 -33.64 14.45
N ARG A 359 -2.59 -34.03 14.13
CA ARG A 359 -2.86 -35.22 13.28
C ARG A 359 -2.35 -35.04 11.86
N PHE A 360 -2.50 -33.85 11.28
CA PHE A 360 -1.95 -33.55 9.94
C PHE A 360 -0.42 -33.53 9.96
N ILE A 361 0.20 -32.92 10.97
CA ILE A 361 1.66 -32.92 11.15
C ILE A 361 2.17 -34.36 11.28
N PHE A 362 1.51 -35.19 12.08
CA PHE A 362 1.87 -36.59 12.25
C PHE A 362 1.70 -37.39 10.96
N ALA A 363 0.56 -37.25 10.27
CA ALA A 363 0.30 -37.93 9.00
C ALA A 363 1.30 -37.53 7.92
N TYR A 364 1.65 -36.24 7.83
CA TYR A 364 2.66 -35.74 6.89
C TYR A 364 4.06 -36.26 7.24
N SER A 365 4.42 -36.26 8.53
CA SER A 365 5.70 -36.80 9.00
C SER A 365 5.80 -38.31 8.73
N PHE A 366 4.71 -39.04 8.95
CA PHE A 366 4.61 -40.48 8.69
C PHE A 366 4.66 -40.80 7.20
N LEU A 367 3.97 -40.04 6.34
CA LEU A 367 4.03 -40.22 4.89
C LEU A 367 5.44 -39.92 4.36
N ASN A 368 6.07 -38.85 4.84
CA ASN A 368 7.47 -38.55 4.52
C ASN A 368 8.38 -39.68 4.97
N TRP A 369 8.18 -40.23 6.18
CA TRP A 369 8.94 -41.37 6.65
C TRP A 369 8.71 -42.60 5.76
N LEU A 370 7.47 -42.95 5.41
CA LEU A 370 7.16 -44.07 4.52
C LEU A 370 7.82 -43.93 3.15
N VAL A 371 7.68 -42.77 2.49
CA VAL A 371 8.29 -42.52 1.18
C VAL A 371 9.83 -42.56 1.26
N LYS A 372 10.41 -42.08 2.36
CA LYS A 372 11.87 -42.05 2.57
C LYS A 372 12.42 -43.32 3.22
N SER A 373 11.57 -44.22 3.71
CA SER A 373 11.96 -45.42 4.46
C SER A 373 12.91 -46.32 3.66
N HIS A 374 12.68 -46.42 2.34
CA HIS A 374 13.53 -47.18 1.42
C HIS A 374 14.99 -46.71 1.44
N ARG A 375 15.26 -45.42 1.66
CA ARG A 375 16.63 -44.89 1.72
C ARG A 375 17.38 -45.39 2.94
N TYR A 376 16.70 -45.55 4.07
CA TYR A 376 17.31 -46.05 5.30
C TYR A 376 17.62 -47.55 5.24
N LEU A 377 16.86 -48.32 4.44
CA LEU A 377 17.17 -49.74 4.18
C LEU A 377 18.50 -49.91 3.40
N HIS A 378 18.90 -48.93 2.59
CA HIS A 378 20.20 -48.95 1.92
C HIS A 378 21.35 -48.61 2.87
N VAL A 379 21.14 -47.68 3.80
CA VAL A 379 22.14 -47.32 4.83
C VAL A 379 22.41 -48.47 5.81
N GLN A 380 21.41 -49.32 6.10
CA GLN A 380 21.62 -50.53 6.90
C GLN A 380 22.52 -51.57 6.21
N LYS A 381 22.67 -51.52 4.87
CA LYS A 381 23.55 -52.42 4.12
C LYS A 381 24.99 -51.90 4.02
N THR A 382 25.21 -50.61 4.22
CA THR A 382 26.55 -50.00 4.26
C THR A 382 27.09 -50.07 5.68
N MET A 383 27.47 -51.26 6.15
CA MET A 383 27.99 -51.41 7.52
C MET A 383 29.44 -50.91 7.70
N TYR A 384 30.23 -50.66 6.65
CA TYR A 384 31.69 -50.47 6.83
C TYR A 384 32.41 -49.53 5.85
N HIS A 385 31.75 -48.53 5.29
CA HIS A 385 32.48 -47.49 4.54
C HIS A 385 32.03 -46.11 5.00
N TRP A 386 32.79 -45.58 5.96
CA TRP A 386 32.94 -44.16 6.25
C TRP A 386 33.61 -43.42 5.10
#